data_AF-M1QAI6-F1
#
_entry.id   AF-M1QAI6-F1
#
_cell.length_a   1.000
_cell.length_b   1.000
_cell.length_c   1.000
_cell.angle_alpha   90.00
_cell.angle_beta   90.00
_cell.angle_gamma   90.00
#
_symmetry.space_group_name_H-M   'P 1'
#
loop_
_entity.id
_entity.type
_entity.pdbx_description
1 polymer ?
#
loop_
_entity_poly.entity_id
_entity_poly.type
_entity_poly.pdbx_seq_one_letter_code
_entity_poly.pdbx_strand_id
1 'polypeptide(L)'
;MRVPNKCEKKMKFISALFFSIPVIFIFSILIACAVSPTAGASNGRLSIILIDGDEIYVRSGDYYSLLQDYQLHVKGANSEGNRVWIELCRDDTSIEDAIVGEGDTFIYSNNSTEILNLTVEKIYGGADGVLVKFSPVYQYLNPRLPMPQAPVTTPDNNSNNNSSPPPVFENQAKGFDMPILLLSMGAVLLVSGIFAGIYKKK
;
A
#
# COMPACT_ATOMS: atom_id res chain seq x y z
N MET A 1 30.31 -88.39 33.05
CA MET A 1 30.66 -88.35 31.61
C MET A 1 29.58 -87.60 30.84
N ARG A 2 29.78 -86.32 30.49
CA ARG A 2 29.38 -85.67 29.21
C ARG A 2 29.77 -84.18 29.20
N VAL A 3 30.71 -83.90 28.28
CA VAL A 3 31.10 -82.72 27.49
C VAL A 3 30.33 -81.39 27.68
N PRO A 4 31.04 -80.24 27.66
CA PRO A 4 30.51 -78.89 27.95
C PRO A 4 29.82 -78.27 26.74
N ASN A 5 29.07 -77.17 26.95
CA ASN A 5 28.64 -76.33 25.85
C ASN A 5 29.04 -74.85 26.03
N LYS A 6 29.64 -74.35 24.96
CA LYS A 6 30.29 -73.06 24.76
C LYS A 6 29.22 -72.00 24.52
N CYS A 7 29.10 -71.00 25.41
CA CYS A 7 28.29 -69.83 25.14
C CYS A 7 29.16 -68.75 24.50
N GLU A 8 28.80 -68.36 23.28
CA GLU A 8 29.46 -67.38 22.44
C GLU A 8 29.54 -66.00 23.10
N LYS A 9 30.72 -65.36 23.05
CA LYS A 9 30.87 -63.94 23.35
C LYS A 9 30.22 -63.14 22.21
N LYS A 10 28.99 -62.67 22.41
CA LYS A 10 28.42 -61.63 21.55
C LYS A 10 29.23 -60.34 21.69
N MET A 11 29.85 -59.95 20.59
CA MET A 11 30.58 -58.70 20.40
C MET A 11 29.64 -57.50 20.65
N LYS A 12 29.89 -56.73 21.71
CA LYS A 12 29.19 -55.45 21.96
C LYS A 12 29.80 -54.38 21.05
N PHE A 13 29.24 -54.21 19.86
CA PHE A 13 29.75 -53.24 18.88
C PHE A 13 28.65 -52.30 18.35
N ILE A 14 27.84 -51.69 19.23
CA ILE A 14 26.81 -50.71 18.80
C ILE A 14 26.57 -49.57 19.80
N SER A 15 27.59 -49.13 20.58
CA SER A 15 27.37 -48.02 21.54
C SER A 15 27.95 -46.67 21.11
N ALA A 16 28.87 -46.62 20.14
CA ALA A 16 29.54 -45.38 19.77
C ALA A 16 28.87 -44.59 18.62
N LEU A 17 27.90 -45.18 17.91
CA LEU A 17 27.27 -44.54 16.75
C LEU A 17 26.03 -43.68 17.11
N PHE A 18 25.47 -43.82 18.32
CA PHE A 18 24.26 -43.11 18.71
C PHE A 18 24.50 -41.69 19.23
N PHE A 19 25.74 -41.35 19.59
CA PHE A 19 26.06 -40.02 20.13
C PHE A 19 26.52 -39.03 19.05
N SER A 20 26.93 -39.52 17.87
CA SER A 20 27.42 -38.65 16.78
C SER A 20 26.30 -38.00 15.96
N ILE A 21 25.13 -38.64 15.87
CA ILE A 21 23.98 -38.16 15.09
C ILE A 21 23.50 -36.76 15.53
N PRO A 22 23.29 -36.47 16.84
CA PRO A 22 22.87 -35.12 17.24
C PRO A 22 23.97 -34.07 17.03
N VAL A 23 25.24 -34.42 17.22
CA VAL A 23 26.36 -33.47 17.05
C VAL A 23 26.52 -33.04 15.59
N ILE A 24 26.37 -33.98 14.65
CA ILE A 24 26.41 -33.68 13.21
C ILE A 24 25.20 -32.83 12.81
N PHE A 25 24.02 -33.09 13.38
CA PHE A 25 22.82 -32.30 13.10
C PHE A 25 22.96 -30.84 13.53
N ILE A 26 23.56 -30.58 14.69
CA ILE A 26 23.85 -29.22 15.19
C ILE A 26 24.87 -28.50 14.29
N PHE A 27 25.89 -29.21 13.81
CA PHE A 27 26.89 -28.63 12.90
C PHE A 27 26.30 -28.28 11.52
N SER A 28 25.39 -29.11 11.00
CA SER A 28 24.66 -28.82 9.75
C SER A 28 23.76 -27.59 9.87
N ILE A 29 23.14 -27.35 11.03
CA ILE A 29 22.35 -26.15 11.30
C ILE A 29 23.26 -24.90 11.36
N LEU A 30 24.43 -25.00 11.99
CA LEU A 30 25.42 -23.90 12.04
C LEU A 30 25.93 -23.49 10.65
N ILE A 31 26.19 -24.46 9.77
CA ILE A 31 26.62 -24.18 8.39
C ILE A 31 25.46 -23.58 7.56
N ALA A 32 24.22 -24.01 7.78
CA ALA A 32 23.05 -23.45 7.11
C ALA A 32 22.74 -21.99 7.52
N CYS A 33 23.07 -21.59 8.76
CA CYS A 33 22.89 -20.19 9.19
C CYS A 33 23.96 -19.23 8.62
N ALA A 34 25.17 -19.73 8.32
CA ALA A 34 26.28 -18.91 7.83
C ALA A 34 26.15 -18.51 6.35
N VAL A 35 25.26 -19.17 5.60
CA VAL A 35 24.94 -18.82 4.20
C VAL A 35 23.53 -18.26 4.12
N SER A 36 23.26 -17.23 4.92
CA SER A 36 22.15 -16.34 4.58
C SER A 36 22.58 -15.58 3.32
N PRO A 37 21.75 -15.52 2.25
CA PRO A 37 22.01 -14.57 1.19
C PRO A 37 22.14 -13.21 1.86
N THR A 38 23.18 -12.47 1.48
CA THR A 38 23.32 -11.07 1.87
C THR A 38 21.95 -10.46 1.67
N ALA A 39 21.31 -10.03 2.75
CA ALA A 39 20.19 -9.12 2.64
C ALA A 39 20.78 -7.96 1.85
N GLY A 40 20.51 -7.96 0.55
CA GLY A 40 20.70 -6.78 -0.25
C GLY A 40 19.96 -5.75 0.57
N ALA A 41 20.69 -4.77 1.09
CA ALA A 41 20.05 -3.52 1.44
C ALA A 41 19.37 -3.12 0.13
N SER A 42 18.08 -3.45 0.01
CA SER A 42 17.22 -2.64 -0.80
C SER A 42 17.46 -1.28 -0.18
N ASN A 43 18.19 -0.44 -0.90
CA ASN A 43 18.16 0.98 -0.67
C ASN A 43 16.73 1.36 -1.02
N GLY A 44 15.81 1.01 -0.13
CA GLY A 44 14.37 1.12 -0.27
C GLY A 44 14.13 2.59 -0.35
N ARG A 45 14.11 3.09 -1.59
CA ARG A 45 13.87 4.49 -1.86
C ARG A 45 12.45 4.73 -1.37
N LEU A 46 12.31 5.39 -0.24
CA LEU A 46 11.02 5.74 0.33
C LEU A 46 10.28 6.57 -0.72
N SER A 47 9.24 5.98 -1.31
CA SER A 47 8.31 6.68 -2.20
C SER A 47 7.28 7.39 -1.34
N ILE A 48 7.09 8.68 -1.60
CA ILE A 48 6.00 9.44 -0.97
C ILE A 48 4.75 9.14 -1.78
N ILE A 49 3.73 8.59 -1.12
CA ILE A 49 2.44 8.30 -1.72
C ILE A 49 1.59 9.58 -1.71
N LEU A 50 1.02 9.92 -2.85
CA LEU A 50 0.16 11.08 -3.08
C LEU A 50 -1.33 10.68 -3.14
N ILE A 51 -1.63 9.53 -3.76
CA ILE A 51 -2.95 8.89 -3.76
C ILE A 51 -2.72 7.44 -3.34
N ASP A 52 -3.45 6.97 -2.33
CA ASP A 52 -3.21 5.69 -1.65
C ASP A 52 -4.41 4.73 -1.80
N GLY A 53 -4.53 4.13 -2.98
CA GLY A 53 -5.52 3.09 -3.25
C GLY A 53 -6.95 3.61 -3.43
N ASP A 54 -7.12 4.89 -3.73
CA ASP A 54 -8.43 5.50 -3.97
C ASP A 54 -9.10 4.94 -5.24
N GLU A 55 -10.40 5.21 -5.38
CA GLU A 55 -11.16 4.94 -6.60
C GLU A 55 -11.46 6.23 -7.36
N ILE A 56 -11.37 6.18 -8.69
CA ILE A 56 -11.75 7.29 -9.57
C ILE A 56 -12.67 6.79 -10.68
N TYR A 57 -13.54 7.69 -11.16
CA TYR A 57 -14.50 7.41 -12.22
C TYR A 57 -14.28 8.40 -13.36
N VAL A 58 -14.08 7.90 -14.58
CA VAL A 58 -13.81 8.74 -15.75
C VAL A 58 -14.68 8.30 -16.92
N ARG A 59 -15.42 9.24 -17.49
CA ARG A 59 -16.24 8.99 -18.67
C ARG A 59 -15.40 9.12 -19.94
N SER A 60 -15.74 8.35 -20.96
CA SER A 60 -15.14 8.51 -22.29
C SER A 60 -15.35 9.92 -22.84
N GLY A 61 -14.27 10.57 -23.26
CA GLY A 61 -14.21 11.96 -23.67
C GLY A 61 -13.73 12.91 -22.57
N ASP A 62 -13.74 12.47 -21.32
CA ASP A 62 -13.34 13.26 -20.15
C ASP A 62 -11.98 12.82 -19.60
N TYR A 63 -11.55 13.49 -18.53
CA TYR A 63 -10.31 13.21 -17.82
C TYR A 63 -10.46 13.35 -16.32
N TYR A 64 -9.51 12.78 -15.58
CA TYR A 64 -9.34 12.99 -14.16
C TYR A 64 -8.01 13.72 -13.89
N SER A 65 -8.07 14.80 -13.11
CA SER A 65 -6.89 15.53 -12.67
C SER A 65 -6.21 14.80 -11.50
N LEU A 66 -4.99 14.35 -11.74
CA LEU A 66 -4.09 13.79 -10.74
C LEU A 66 -3.22 14.92 -10.15
N LEU A 67 -2.45 14.62 -9.10
CA LEU A 67 -1.54 15.59 -8.50
C LEU A 67 -0.33 15.83 -9.41
N GLN A 68 0.37 16.96 -9.23
CA GLN A 68 1.52 17.37 -10.06
C GLN A 68 1.18 17.50 -11.55
N ASP A 69 -0.02 18.02 -11.83
CA ASP A 69 -0.53 18.39 -13.16
C ASP A 69 -0.62 17.21 -14.16
N TYR A 70 -0.63 15.99 -13.65
CA TYR A 70 -0.95 14.81 -14.44
C TYR A 70 -2.46 14.74 -14.71
N GLN A 71 -2.83 14.25 -15.89
CA GLN A 71 -4.22 14.06 -16.29
C GLN A 71 -4.38 12.68 -16.92
N LEU A 72 -5.33 11.90 -16.43
CA LEU A 72 -5.71 10.62 -17.04
C LEU A 72 -6.95 10.82 -17.89
N HIS A 73 -6.81 10.74 -19.20
CA HIS A 73 -7.91 10.82 -20.15
C HIS A 73 -8.44 9.43 -20.48
N VAL A 74 -9.76 9.30 -20.60
CA VAL A 74 -10.39 8.15 -21.28
C VAL A 74 -10.81 8.65 -22.66
N LYS A 75 -10.02 8.35 -23.68
CA LYS A 75 -10.23 8.86 -25.05
C LYS A 75 -11.45 8.24 -25.72
N GLY A 76 -11.76 6.99 -25.38
CA GLY A 76 -12.89 6.26 -25.95
C GLY A 76 -12.87 4.78 -25.58
N ALA A 77 -13.82 4.04 -26.16
CA ALA A 77 -13.92 2.59 -26.01
C ALA A 77 -14.03 1.92 -27.39
N ASN A 78 -13.72 0.63 -27.44
CA ASN A 78 -14.03 -0.18 -28.61
C ASN A 78 -15.56 -0.38 -28.77
N SER A 79 -15.98 -0.92 -29.91
CA SER A 79 -17.40 -1.13 -30.23
C SER A 79 -18.15 -2.03 -29.25
N GLU A 80 -17.43 -2.91 -28.55
CA GLU A 80 -17.99 -3.82 -27.54
C GLU A 80 -18.12 -3.16 -26.15
N GLY A 81 -17.47 -2.01 -25.93
CA GLY A 81 -17.46 -1.31 -24.65
C GLY A 81 -16.69 -2.03 -23.53
N ASN A 82 -15.83 -3.00 -23.88
CA ASN A 82 -15.06 -3.80 -22.91
C ASN A 82 -13.55 -3.46 -22.89
N ARG A 83 -13.10 -2.60 -23.80
CA ARG A 83 -11.73 -2.07 -23.86
C ARG A 83 -11.78 -0.56 -24.05
N VAL A 84 -10.92 0.16 -23.34
CA VAL A 84 -10.84 1.62 -23.35
C VAL A 84 -9.44 2.07 -23.75
N TRP A 85 -9.39 3.15 -24.53
CA TRP A 85 -8.15 3.87 -24.82
C TRP A 85 -7.97 4.93 -23.75
N ILE A 86 -6.89 4.80 -22.97
CA ILE A 86 -6.48 5.76 -21.97
C ILE A 86 -5.22 6.50 -22.42
N GLU A 87 -5.09 7.75 -22.02
CA GLU A 87 -3.92 8.59 -22.29
C GLU A 87 -3.55 9.34 -21.02
N LEU A 88 -2.29 9.22 -20.60
CA LEU A 88 -1.70 10.00 -19.52
C LEU A 88 -1.01 11.23 -20.13
N CYS A 89 -1.47 12.40 -19.71
CA CYS A 89 -0.93 13.69 -20.09
C CYS A 89 -0.29 14.39 -18.88
N ARG A 90 0.61 15.33 -19.13
CA ARG A 90 1.02 16.37 -18.19
C ARG A 90 1.27 17.66 -18.95
N ASP A 91 0.81 18.79 -18.42
CA ASP A 91 0.96 20.09 -19.08
C ASP A 91 0.46 20.07 -20.54
N ASP A 92 -0.72 19.48 -20.77
CA ASP A 92 -1.35 19.24 -22.08
C ASP A 92 -0.51 18.41 -23.08
N THR A 93 0.59 17.81 -22.63
CA THR A 93 1.46 16.98 -23.45
C THR A 93 1.22 15.51 -23.14
N SER A 94 0.90 14.72 -24.17
CA SER A 94 0.77 13.27 -24.07
C SER A 94 2.11 12.62 -23.70
N ILE A 95 2.11 11.79 -22.66
CA ILE A 95 3.30 11.10 -22.16
C ILE A 95 3.26 9.63 -22.54
N GLU A 96 2.12 8.97 -22.29
CA GLU A 96 1.94 7.54 -22.55
C GLU A 96 0.45 7.22 -22.73
N ASP A 97 0.15 6.25 -23.58
CA ASP A 97 -1.21 5.78 -23.82
C ASP A 97 -1.29 4.25 -23.86
N ALA A 98 -2.50 3.72 -23.65
CA ALA A 98 -2.73 2.28 -23.64
C ALA A 98 -4.17 1.93 -23.99
N ILE A 99 -4.38 0.71 -24.51
CA ILE A 99 -5.71 0.11 -24.64
C ILE A 99 -5.85 -0.97 -23.58
N VAL A 100 -6.73 -0.75 -22.61
CA VAL A 100 -6.90 -1.58 -21.40
C VAL A 100 -8.35 -2.04 -21.26
N GLY A 101 -8.57 -3.24 -20.71
CA GLY A 101 -9.88 -3.78 -20.35
C GLY A 101 -10.04 -3.98 -18.84
N GLU A 102 -11.19 -4.48 -18.40
CA GLU A 102 -11.42 -4.83 -16.99
C GLU A 102 -10.37 -5.83 -16.48
N GLY A 103 -9.76 -5.53 -15.33
CA GLY A 103 -8.69 -6.30 -14.70
C GLY A 103 -7.27 -5.90 -15.13
N ASP A 104 -7.12 -5.16 -16.23
CA ASP A 104 -5.81 -4.69 -16.68
C ASP A 104 -5.27 -3.58 -15.75
N THR A 105 -3.95 -3.57 -15.57
CA THR A 105 -3.24 -2.55 -14.79
C THR A 105 -2.40 -1.69 -15.73
N PHE A 106 -2.49 -0.37 -15.56
CA PHE A 106 -1.64 0.62 -16.21
C PHE A 106 -0.63 1.16 -15.20
N ILE A 107 0.66 1.03 -15.53
CA ILE A 107 1.77 1.47 -14.67
C ILE A 107 2.65 2.41 -15.47
N TYR A 108 2.78 3.65 -15.01
CA TYR A 108 3.69 4.65 -15.57
C TYR A 108 4.89 4.86 -14.64
N SER A 109 6.08 4.77 -15.21
CA SER A 109 7.34 5.06 -14.51
C SER A 109 8.15 6.15 -15.20
N ASN A 110 8.63 7.12 -14.43
CA ASN A 110 9.53 8.15 -14.89
C ASN A 110 10.94 7.92 -14.32
N ASN A 111 11.92 7.62 -15.18
CA ASN A 111 13.31 7.36 -14.76
C ASN A 111 13.41 6.33 -13.61
N SER A 112 12.78 5.16 -13.80
CA SER A 112 12.73 4.05 -12.83
C SER A 112 12.01 4.36 -11.51
N THR A 113 11.28 5.48 -11.45
CA THR A 113 10.39 5.81 -10.32
C THR A 113 8.95 5.61 -10.80
N GLU A 114 8.22 4.67 -10.20
CA GLU A 114 6.79 4.51 -10.43
C GLU A 114 6.07 5.78 -10.00
N ILE A 115 5.28 6.37 -10.88
CA ILE A 115 4.56 7.63 -10.63
C ILE A 115 3.05 7.36 -10.53
N LEU A 116 2.53 6.45 -11.35
CA LEU A 116 1.12 6.13 -11.40
C LEU A 116 0.94 4.63 -11.62
N ASN A 117 0.04 4.03 -10.86
CA ASN A 117 -0.37 2.65 -10.99
C ASN A 117 -1.86 2.56 -10.72
N LEU A 118 -2.62 2.11 -11.70
CA LEU A 118 -4.07 2.04 -11.61
C LEU A 118 -4.59 0.80 -12.31
N THR A 119 -5.63 0.22 -11.74
CA THR A 119 -6.32 -0.94 -12.32
C THR A 119 -7.69 -0.52 -12.84
N VAL A 120 -8.05 -1.01 -14.03
CA VAL A 120 -9.42 -0.88 -14.52
C VAL A 120 -10.29 -1.89 -13.78
N GLU A 121 -11.05 -1.46 -12.78
CA GLU A 121 -11.93 -2.35 -12.02
C GLU A 121 -13.17 -2.72 -12.83
N LYS A 122 -13.81 -1.71 -13.44
CA LYS A 122 -15.08 -1.89 -14.14
C LYS A 122 -15.27 -0.90 -15.27
N ILE A 123 -15.86 -1.36 -16.37
CA ILE A 123 -16.31 -0.53 -17.48
C ILE A 123 -17.84 -0.65 -17.56
N TYR A 124 -18.53 0.47 -17.34
CA TYR A 124 -19.97 0.57 -17.48
C TYR A 124 -20.31 1.11 -18.87
N GLY A 125 -20.87 0.26 -19.72
CA GLY A 125 -21.40 0.68 -21.02
C GLY A 125 -22.70 1.47 -20.88
N GLY A 126 -22.82 2.56 -21.64
CA GLY A 126 -24.01 3.40 -21.73
C GLY A 126 -24.29 3.83 -23.18
N ALA A 127 -25.41 4.51 -23.40
CA ALA A 127 -25.81 4.99 -24.73
C ALA A 127 -24.82 6.03 -25.32
N ASP A 128 -24.19 6.80 -24.43
CA ASP A 128 -23.33 7.93 -24.78
C ASP A 128 -21.85 7.65 -24.48
N GLY A 129 -21.42 6.39 -24.61
CA GLY A 129 -20.06 5.93 -24.34
C GLY A 129 -19.94 5.09 -23.07
N VAL A 130 -18.77 5.14 -22.41
CA VAL A 130 -18.49 4.32 -21.22
C VAL A 130 -18.14 5.19 -20.02
N LEU A 131 -18.46 4.69 -18.82
CA LEU A 131 -17.91 5.16 -17.55
C LEU A 131 -16.93 4.12 -17.04
N VAL A 132 -15.68 4.51 -16.78
CA VAL A 132 -14.62 3.62 -16.32
C VAL A 132 -14.37 3.87 -14.85
N LYS A 133 -14.44 2.82 -14.04
CA LYS A 133 -13.98 2.81 -12.65
C LYS A 133 -12.54 2.31 -12.63
N PHE A 134 -11.64 3.14 -12.13
CA PHE A 134 -10.28 2.74 -11.81
C PHE A 134 -10.14 2.57 -10.30
N SER A 135 -9.65 1.40 -9.88
CA SER A 135 -9.45 1.06 -8.48
C SER A 135 -8.66 -0.26 -8.36
N PRO A 136 -7.61 -0.31 -7.53
CA PRO A 136 -7.05 0.81 -6.77
C PRO A 136 -6.29 1.79 -7.68
N VAL A 137 -6.17 3.05 -7.25
CA VAL A 137 -5.28 4.05 -7.85
C VAL A 137 -4.19 4.43 -6.86
N TYR A 138 -2.93 4.24 -7.26
CA TYR A 138 -1.76 4.69 -6.55
C TYR A 138 -1.06 5.77 -7.36
N GLN A 139 -0.78 6.91 -6.72
CA GLN A 139 0.09 7.94 -7.28
C GLN A 139 1.24 8.18 -6.32
N TYR A 140 2.46 8.28 -6.84
CA TYR A 140 3.66 8.58 -6.07
C TYR A 140 4.26 9.92 -6.49
N LEU A 141 4.93 10.58 -5.55
CA LEU A 141 5.59 11.85 -5.78
C LEU A 141 6.69 11.71 -6.83
N ASN A 142 6.59 12.50 -7.90
CA ASN A 142 7.71 12.74 -8.80
C ASN A 142 8.64 13.81 -8.17
N PRO A 143 9.88 13.46 -7.76
CA PRO A 143 10.78 14.38 -7.07
C PRO A 143 11.35 15.47 -7.99
N ARG A 144 11.12 15.38 -9.31
CA ARG A 144 11.54 16.41 -10.28
C ARG A 144 10.49 17.49 -10.49
N LEU A 145 9.33 17.34 -9.86
CA LEU A 145 8.23 18.30 -9.91
C LEU A 145 8.03 18.94 -8.53
N PRO A 146 7.44 20.15 -8.46
CA PRO A 146 7.09 20.77 -7.20
C PRO A 146 6.21 19.83 -6.34
N MET A 147 6.36 19.93 -5.02
CA MET A 147 5.44 19.27 -4.10
C MET A 147 4.04 19.87 -4.32
N PRO A 148 2.98 19.04 -4.44
CA PRO A 148 1.63 19.55 -4.56
C PRO A 148 1.33 20.52 -3.42
N GLN A 149 0.87 21.72 -3.77
CA GLN A 149 0.43 22.66 -2.75
C GLN A 149 -0.90 22.17 -2.20
N ALA A 150 -1.06 22.20 -0.88
CA ALA A 150 -2.38 22.00 -0.27
C ALA A 150 -3.36 23.02 -0.90
N PRO A 151 -4.64 22.67 -1.09
CA PRO A 151 -5.62 23.58 -1.67
C PRO A 151 -5.57 24.93 -0.95
N VAL A 152 -5.05 25.95 -1.63
CA VAL A 152 -4.98 27.29 -1.07
C VAL A 152 -6.41 27.81 -1.03
N THR A 153 -7.03 27.82 0.15
CA THR A 153 -8.24 28.62 0.38
C THR A 153 -7.80 30.08 0.28
N THR A 154 -7.98 30.67 -0.89
CA THR A 154 -7.79 32.11 -1.07
C THR A 154 -8.86 32.82 -0.23
N PRO A 155 -8.52 33.84 0.58
CA PRO A 155 -9.55 34.64 1.23
C PRO A 155 -10.34 35.37 0.14
N ASP A 156 -11.62 35.02 0.00
CA ASP A 156 -12.58 35.70 -0.87
C ASP A 156 -12.52 37.21 -0.62
N ASN A 157 -12.08 37.98 -1.62
CA ASN A 157 -12.29 39.41 -1.66
C ASN A 157 -13.35 39.69 -2.72
N ASN A 158 -14.60 39.67 -2.27
CA ASN A 158 -15.79 39.84 -3.09
C ASN A 158 -15.81 41.18 -3.86
N SER A 159 -16.06 41.09 -5.16
CA SER A 159 -16.91 42.04 -5.90
C SER A 159 -17.44 41.42 -7.20
N ASN A 160 -18.65 40.86 -7.08
CA ASN A 160 -19.78 40.93 -8.01
C ASN A 160 -19.86 40.04 -9.30
N ASN A 161 -20.65 38.97 -9.14
CA ASN A 161 -21.88 38.60 -9.88
C ASN A 161 -21.83 37.70 -11.14
N ASN A 162 -22.48 36.55 -10.95
CA ASN A 162 -23.12 35.61 -11.89
C ASN A 162 -22.23 34.67 -12.72
N SER A 163 -21.93 33.51 -12.14
CA SER A 163 -22.35 32.22 -12.71
C SER A 163 -22.36 31.16 -11.62
N SER A 164 -23.37 30.29 -11.60
CA SER A 164 -23.54 29.23 -10.60
C SER A 164 -22.33 28.29 -10.58
N PRO A 165 -21.73 27.96 -9.42
CA PRO A 165 -20.70 26.94 -9.34
C PRO A 165 -21.30 25.51 -9.45
N PRO A 166 -20.59 24.54 -10.04
CA PRO A 166 -21.01 23.13 -10.06
C PRO A 166 -20.95 22.52 -8.65
N PRO A 167 -21.68 21.42 -8.37
CA PRO A 167 -21.77 20.85 -7.03
C PRO A 167 -20.40 20.32 -6.58
N VAL A 168 -19.84 20.95 -5.56
CA VAL A 168 -18.67 20.48 -4.81
C VAL A 168 -19.11 19.30 -3.96
N PHE A 169 -18.53 18.13 -4.18
CA PHE A 169 -18.67 16.98 -3.27
C PHE A 169 -17.86 17.26 -2.01
N GLU A 170 -18.57 17.61 -0.94
CA GLU A 170 -18.05 17.92 0.38
C GLU A 170 -18.03 16.66 1.25
N ASN A 171 -16.87 16.01 1.34
CA ASN A 171 -16.61 14.93 2.31
C ASN A 171 -15.49 15.33 3.29
N GLN A 172 -15.48 16.57 3.77
CA GLN A 172 -14.61 16.97 4.88
C GLN A 172 -15.43 17.09 6.16
N ALA A 173 -15.26 16.11 7.05
CA ALA A 173 -15.63 16.26 8.45
C ALA A 173 -14.83 17.43 9.06
N LYS A 174 -15.46 18.60 9.09
CA LYS A 174 -14.94 19.78 9.77
C LYS A 174 -15.13 19.60 11.28
N GLY A 175 -14.08 19.14 11.97
CA GLY A 175 -14.08 19.18 13.43
C GLY A 175 -13.18 18.17 14.11
N PHE A 176 -11.88 18.45 14.18
CA PHE A 176 -11.03 17.92 15.25
C PHE A 176 -10.16 19.05 15.78
N ASP A 177 -10.73 19.81 16.71
CA ASP A 177 -9.99 20.80 17.48
C ASP A 177 -9.14 20.05 18.53
N MET A 178 -7.83 19.97 18.27
CA MET A 178 -6.88 19.17 19.07
C MET A 178 -6.63 19.63 20.53
N PRO A 179 -6.99 20.84 21.02
CA PRO A 179 -6.81 21.12 22.45
C PRO A 179 -7.87 20.48 23.37
N ILE A 180 -9.02 20.03 22.84
CA ILE A 180 -10.11 19.46 23.67
C ILE A 180 -9.84 17.99 24.07
N LEU A 181 -9.10 17.23 23.26
CA LEU A 181 -8.76 15.82 23.54
C LEU A 181 -7.84 15.66 24.76
N LEU A 182 -6.91 16.60 24.99
CA LEU A 182 -5.97 16.56 26.11
C LEU A 182 -6.62 16.81 27.47
N LEU A 183 -7.76 17.52 27.51
CA LEU A 183 -8.51 17.77 28.74
C LEU A 183 -9.26 16.52 29.24
N SER A 184 -9.65 15.59 28.37
CA SER A 184 -10.41 14.40 28.79
C SER A 184 -9.51 13.31 29.40
N MET A 185 -8.28 13.14 28.90
CA MET A 185 -7.31 12.16 29.44
C MET A 185 -6.81 12.53 30.85
N GLY A 186 -6.81 13.81 31.23
CA GLY A 186 -6.43 14.27 32.56
C GLY A 186 -7.45 13.91 33.66
N ALA A 187 -8.75 13.89 33.34
CA ALA A 187 -9.80 13.60 34.31
C ALA A 187 -9.87 12.10 34.69
N VAL A 188 -9.51 11.19 33.77
CA VAL A 188 -9.55 9.74 34.01
C VAL A 188 -8.44 9.28 34.98
N LEU A 189 -7.29 9.96 35.01
CA LEU A 189 -6.19 9.60 35.91
C LEU A 189 -6.39 10.06 37.37
N LEU A 190 -7.31 10.98 37.64
CA LEU A 190 -7.59 11.42 39.02
C LEU A 190 -8.55 10.47 39.77
N VAL A 191 -9.33 9.65 39.07
CA VAL A 191 -10.28 8.72 39.70
C VAL A 191 -9.60 7.43 40.20
N SER A 192 -8.47 7.03 39.60
CA SER A 192 -7.72 5.83 40.03
C SER A 192 -6.76 6.07 41.20
N GLY A 193 -6.46 7.32 41.55
CA GLY A 193 -5.53 7.68 42.63
C GLY A 193 -6.10 7.63 44.05
N ILE A 194 -7.43 7.53 44.22
CA ILE A 194 -8.06 7.63 45.55
C ILE A 194 -8.28 6.26 46.23
N PHE A 195 -8.24 5.14 45.49
CA PHE A 195 -8.53 3.81 46.07
C PHE A 195 -7.30 2.99 46.53
N ALA A 196 -6.08 3.52 46.44
CA ALA A 196 -4.88 2.85 46.93
C ALA A 196 -4.52 3.20 48.41
N GLY A 197 -5.43 3.83 49.15
CA GLY A 197 -5.14 4.44 50.46
C GLY A 197 -5.63 3.68 51.70
N ILE A 198 -6.39 2.59 51.60
CA ILE A 198 -6.97 1.94 52.80
C ILE A 198 -6.84 0.41 52.72
N TYR A 199 -5.63 -0.11 52.84
CA TYR A 199 -5.40 -1.41 53.48
C TYR A 199 -4.03 -1.41 54.15
N LYS A 200 -3.96 -0.81 55.36
CA LYS A 200 -2.87 -1.04 56.31
C LYS A 200 -3.44 -1.74 57.55
N LYS A 201 -3.04 -3.01 57.69
CA LYS A 201 -2.96 -3.90 58.87
C LYS A 201 -3.70 -3.50 60.17
N LYS A 202 -4.42 -4.48 60.72
CA LYS A 202 -4.03 -5.07 62.01
C LYS A 202 -4.24 -6.59 61.96
#